data_AF-A0A1Y6LHN3-F1
#
_entry.id   AF-A0A1Y6LHN3-F1
#
_cell.length_a   1.000
_cell.length_b   1.000
_cell.length_c   1.000
_cell.angle_alpha   90.00
_cell.angle_beta   90.00
_cell.angle_gamma   90.00
#
_symmetry.space_group_name_H-M   'P 1'
#
loop_
_entity.id
_entity.type
_entity.pdbx_description
1 polymer ?
#
loop_
_entity_poly.entity_id
_entity_poly.type
_entity_poly.pdbx_seq_one_letter_code
_entity_poly.pdbx_strand_id
1 'polypeptide(L)'
;MSDNGESDLWLFGYGSLIWKPPPHFDLRVPGYIEGYVRRFWQASEDHRGTPEAPGRVCTLIDRQLWETLTDQHTSAPPRTWGAAYRIPSKHVPEVKEYLDIREINGYSIQYVPFHPQPPSPTHSDEPSPFLPQGEIKCLVYIGLPDNPQFLGPQDPQALAEHIVDSRGPSGENKDYLYQLDEALRGLSRDSGDEHVSDLARRCREVEARRGKGDER
;
A
#
# COMPACT_ATOMS: atom_id res chain seq x y z
N MET A 1 -39.93 7.55 8.81
CA MET A 1 -38.48 7.70 9.09
C MET A 1 -37.81 6.51 8.43
N SER A 2 -37.31 6.70 7.21
CA SER A 2 -36.57 5.68 6.49
C SER A 2 -35.14 5.70 7.02
N ASP A 3 -34.82 4.74 7.88
CA ASP A 3 -33.45 4.37 8.23
C ASP A 3 -32.80 3.80 6.96
N ASN A 4 -32.04 4.62 6.24
CA ASN A 4 -31.29 4.15 5.09
C ASN A 4 -30.01 3.51 5.63
N GLY A 5 -30.14 2.24 6.04
CA GLY A 5 -29.13 1.45 6.74
C GLY A 5 -27.86 1.19 5.94
N GLU A 6 -27.04 2.23 5.76
CA GLU A 6 -25.65 2.07 5.36
C GLU A 6 -24.82 1.62 6.57
N SER A 7 -24.13 0.51 6.43
CA SER A 7 -23.18 0.01 7.44
C SER A 7 -21.85 0.74 7.32
N ASP A 8 -21.11 0.82 8.42
CA ASP A 8 -19.74 1.36 8.40
C ASP A 8 -18.86 0.60 7.39
N LEU A 9 -18.02 1.35 6.68
CA LEU A 9 -17.07 0.77 5.73
C LEU A 9 -15.72 0.57 6.43
N TRP A 10 -15.12 -0.59 6.25
CA TRP A 10 -13.72 -0.80 6.59
C TRP A 10 -12.86 -0.78 5.33
N LEU A 11 -11.87 0.11 5.27
CA LEU A 11 -10.94 0.25 4.15
C LEU A 11 -9.55 -0.27 4.56
N PHE A 12 -8.99 -1.20 3.81
CA PHE A 12 -7.62 -1.67 4.01
C PHE A 12 -6.64 -0.92 3.11
N GLY A 13 -5.65 -0.26 3.73
CA GLY A 13 -4.55 0.40 3.07
C GLY A 13 -3.27 -0.42 3.12
N TYR A 14 -2.71 -0.74 1.95
CA TYR A 14 -1.42 -1.43 1.80
C TYR A 14 -0.31 -0.57 1.16
N GLY A 15 -0.67 0.60 0.61
CA GLY A 15 0.27 1.53 -0.01
C GLY A 15 0.29 2.87 0.71
N SER A 16 0.10 3.95 -0.05
CA SER A 16 0.05 5.32 0.47
C SER A 16 -0.95 5.55 1.59
N LEU A 17 -2.03 4.78 1.63
CA LEU A 17 -3.01 4.84 2.73
C LEU A 17 -2.42 4.50 4.11
N ILE A 18 -1.25 3.85 4.20
CA ILE A 18 -0.64 3.54 5.51
C ILE A 18 -0.14 4.83 6.21
N TRP A 19 0.46 5.76 5.46
CA TRP A 19 0.99 7.04 5.99
C TRP A 19 0.16 8.27 5.61
N LYS A 20 -0.69 8.17 4.58
CA LYS A 20 -1.65 9.20 4.15
C LYS A 20 -3.08 8.62 4.20
N PRO A 21 -3.68 8.56 5.41
CA PRO A 21 -5.01 8.01 5.66
C PRO A 21 -6.12 8.61 4.77
N PRO A 22 -7.26 7.92 4.60
CA PRO A 22 -8.44 8.52 3.97
C PRO A 22 -9.01 9.64 4.87
N PRO A 23 -9.85 10.54 4.35
CA PRO A 23 -10.60 11.46 5.21
C PRO A 23 -11.68 10.70 6.01
N HIS A 24 -12.23 11.35 7.05
CA HIS A 24 -13.40 10.90 7.81
C HIS A 24 -13.31 9.54 8.53
N PHE A 25 -12.15 8.88 8.58
CA PHE A 25 -12.00 7.70 9.42
C PHE A 25 -12.08 8.06 10.91
N ASP A 26 -12.65 7.17 11.71
CA ASP A 26 -12.72 7.32 13.16
C ASP A 26 -11.94 6.24 13.93
N LEU A 27 -11.53 5.17 13.25
CA LEU A 27 -10.61 4.15 13.76
C LEU A 27 -9.54 3.83 12.72
N ARG A 28 -8.29 3.65 13.18
CA ARG A 28 -7.16 3.13 12.41
C ARG A 28 -6.56 1.94 13.15
N VAL A 29 -6.46 0.80 12.49
CA VAL A 29 -6.06 -0.47 13.10
C VAL A 29 -4.94 -1.11 12.30
N PRO A 30 -3.72 -1.27 12.84
CA PRO A 30 -2.68 -2.05 12.17
C PRO A 30 -3.05 -3.53 12.12
N GLY A 31 -2.62 -4.24 11.08
CA GLY A 31 -2.90 -5.66 10.92
C GLY A 31 -2.51 -6.12 9.53
N TYR A 32 -3.05 -7.26 9.08
CA TYR A 32 -2.66 -7.84 7.82
C TYR A 32 -3.83 -8.53 7.10
N ILE A 33 -3.62 -8.78 5.81
CA ILE A 33 -4.42 -9.68 4.99
C ILE A 33 -3.56 -10.87 4.56
N GLU A 34 -4.19 -11.96 4.16
CA GLU A 34 -3.53 -13.18 3.68
C GLU A 34 -3.90 -13.43 2.20
N GLY A 35 -3.12 -14.25 1.50
CA GLY A 35 -3.39 -14.60 0.10
C GLY A 35 -2.95 -13.56 -0.94
N TYR A 36 -2.29 -12.47 -0.53
CA TYR A 36 -1.78 -11.45 -1.44
C TYR A 36 -0.30 -11.18 -1.23
N VAL A 37 0.37 -10.76 -2.31
CA VAL A 37 1.78 -10.34 -2.35
C VAL A 37 1.84 -8.89 -2.83
N ARG A 38 2.54 -8.03 -2.09
CA ARG A 38 2.77 -6.64 -2.48
C ARG A 38 3.96 -6.50 -3.42
N ARG A 39 3.79 -5.78 -4.54
CA ARG A 39 4.90 -5.42 -5.44
C ARG A 39 4.76 -4.04 -6.05
N PHE A 40 5.88 -3.38 -6.35
CA PHE A 40 5.98 -2.13 -7.10
C PHE A 40 5.81 -2.33 -8.62
N TRP A 41 4.75 -3.06 -9.00
CA TRP A 41 4.49 -3.49 -10.38
C TRP A 41 3.35 -2.72 -11.05
N GLN A 42 2.89 -1.63 -10.44
CA GLN A 42 1.89 -0.75 -11.04
C GLN A 42 2.57 0.53 -11.56
N ALA A 43 2.31 0.89 -12.80
CA ALA A 43 2.67 2.19 -13.35
C ALA A 43 1.90 3.32 -12.63
N SER A 44 2.53 4.49 -12.44
CA SER A 44 1.86 5.68 -11.92
C SER A 44 2.08 6.86 -12.86
N GLU A 45 1.02 7.24 -13.56
CA GLU A 45 1.05 8.27 -14.61
C GLU A 45 0.56 9.64 -14.12
N ASP A 46 -0.01 9.71 -12.93
CA ASP A 46 -0.72 10.89 -12.39
C ASP A 46 -0.23 11.34 -11.00
N HIS A 47 0.48 10.47 -10.28
CA HIS A 47 0.98 10.76 -8.94
C HIS A 47 2.49 10.80 -8.88
N ARG A 48 3.16 9.67 -9.15
CA ARG A 48 4.61 9.50 -8.97
C ARG A 48 5.39 9.45 -10.27
N GLY A 49 4.71 9.67 -11.40
CA GLY A 49 5.28 9.92 -12.71
C GLY A 49 4.35 10.81 -13.54
N THR A 50 4.53 10.75 -14.85
CA THR A 50 3.65 11.36 -15.86
C THR A 50 3.21 10.32 -16.88
N PRO A 51 2.24 10.61 -17.77
CA PRO A 51 1.87 9.69 -18.85
C PRO A 51 3.05 9.32 -19.77
N GLU A 52 3.98 10.25 -19.99
CA GLU A 52 5.17 10.04 -20.84
C GLU A 52 6.31 9.34 -20.10
N ALA A 53 6.36 9.48 -18.77
CA ALA A 53 7.38 8.92 -17.90
C ALA A 53 6.73 8.37 -16.61
N PRO A 54 6.05 7.21 -16.68
CA PRO A 54 5.30 6.68 -15.57
C PRO A 54 6.21 6.24 -14.42
N GLY A 55 5.83 6.58 -13.19
CA GLY A 55 6.45 6.07 -11.98
C GLY A 55 6.04 4.62 -11.69
N ARG A 56 6.34 4.16 -10.48
CA ARG A 56 6.10 2.81 -9.96
C ARG A 56 5.53 2.90 -8.55
N VAL A 57 4.35 2.35 -8.36
CA VAL A 57 3.66 2.28 -7.06
C VAL A 57 3.29 0.84 -6.74
N CYS A 58 2.90 0.57 -5.50
CA CYS A 58 2.55 -0.78 -5.12
C CYS A 58 1.15 -1.19 -5.60
N THR A 59 1.02 -2.45 -5.97
CA THR A 59 -0.25 -3.17 -6.09
C THR A 59 -0.19 -4.46 -5.28
N LEU A 60 -1.33 -5.15 -5.14
CA LEU A 60 -1.44 -6.50 -4.60
C LEU A 60 -1.64 -7.49 -5.73
N ILE A 61 -0.90 -8.61 -5.68
CA ILE A 61 -1.08 -9.74 -6.58
C ILE A 61 -1.63 -10.90 -5.76
N ASP A 62 -2.63 -11.60 -6.29
CA ASP A 62 -3.06 -12.87 -5.72
C ASP A 62 -1.85 -13.82 -5.59
N ARG A 63 -1.70 -14.48 -4.44
CA ARG A 63 -0.54 -15.31 -4.15
C ARG A 63 -0.39 -16.48 -5.12
N GLN A 64 -1.48 -17.12 -5.50
CA GLN A 64 -1.42 -18.26 -6.44
C GLN A 64 -0.95 -17.78 -7.81
N LEU A 65 -1.44 -16.63 -8.25
CA LEU A 65 -0.94 -16.01 -9.49
C LEU A 65 0.53 -15.64 -9.37
N TRP A 66 0.94 -14.98 -8.29
CA TRP A 66 2.33 -14.56 -8.10
C TRP A 66 3.29 -15.76 -8.12
N GLU A 67 2.89 -16.90 -7.57
CA GLU A 67 3.66 -18.15 -7.61
C GLU A 67 3.84 -18.72 -9.03
N THR A 68 3.04 -18.31 -10.02
CA THR A 68 3.24 -18.66 -11.44
C THR A 68 4.17 -17.72 -12.19
N LEU A 69 4.52 -16.57 -11.59
CA LEU A 69 5.33 -15.53 -12.22
C LEU A 69 6.81 -15.69 -11.85
N THR A 70 7.71 -15.31 -12.76
CA THR A 70 9.15 -15.29 -12.50
C THR A 70 9.55 -13.99 -11.81
N ASP A 71 9.41 -13.94 -10.48
CA ASP A 71 9.89 -12.85 -9.65
C ASP A 71 11.34 -13.08 -9.19
N GLN A 72 12.17 -12.03 -9.23
CA GLN A 72 13.53 -12.09 -8.69
C GLN A 72 13.55 -12.06 -7.16
N HIS A 73 12.55 -11.46 -6.52
CA HIS A 73 12.31 -11.66 -5.10
C HIS A 73 11.61 -13.02 -4.92
N THR A 74 12.38 -14.11 -4.84
CA THR A 74 11.85 -15.50 -4.85
C THR A 74 11.04 -15.88 -3.61
N SER A 75 10.89 -14.96 -2.66
CA SER A 75 10.09 -15.13 -1.46
C SER A 75 9.19 -13.92 -1.25
N ALA A 76 8.06 -14.14 -0.57
CA ALA A 76 7.16 -13.08 -0.15
C ALA A 76 6.58 -13.45 1.22
N PRO A 77 6.41 -12.49 2.13
CA PRO A 77 5.86 -12.76 3.46
C PRO A 77 4.48 -13.42 3.35
N PRO A 78 4.12 -14.36 4.24
CA PRO A 78 2.83 -15.04 4.20
C PRO A 78 1.65 -14.08 4.41
N ARG A 79 1.92 -12.91 5.00
CA ARG A 79 0.95 -11.87 5.35
C ARG A 79 1.35 -10.56 4.70
N THR A 80 0.38 -9.86 4.13
CA THR A 80 0.58 -8.50 3.65
C THR A 80 0.07 -7.52 4.69
N TRP A 81 0.99 -6.80 5.34
CA TRP A 81 0.70 -5.89 6.45
C TRP A 81 0.25 -4.51 6.00
N GLY A 82 -0.75 -3.94 6.67
CA GLY A 82 -1.25 -2.61 6.37
C GLY A 82 -2.01 -2.01 7.55
N ALA A 83 -2.92 -1.09 7.24
CA ALA A 83 -3.83 -0.52 8.22
C ALA A 83 -5.26 -0.55 7.70
N ALA A 84 -6.20 -0.97 8.55
CA ALA A 84 -7.63 -0.86 8.31
C ALA A 84 -8.18 0.43 8.91
N TYR A 85 -9.09 1.08 8.18
CA TYR A 85 -9.73 2.33 8.56
C TYR A 85 -11.24 2.13 8.62
N ARG A 86 -11.87 2.45 9.75
CA ARG A 86 -13.34 2.49 9.83
C ARG A 86 -13.83 3.86 9.38
N ILE A 87 -14.72 3.86 8.41
CA ILE A 87 -15.43 5.02 7.91
C ILE A 87 -16.88 4.92 8.40
N PRO A 88 -17.34 5.84 9.26
CA PRO A 88 -18.73 5.89 9.69
C PRO A 88 -19.66 5.96 8.49
N SER A 89 -20.77 5.22 8.52
CA SER A 89 -21.74 5.12 7.42
C SER A 89 -22.07 6.45 6.74
N LYS A 90 -22.31 7.51 7.54
CA LYS A 90 -22.61 8.87 7.05
C LYS A 90 -21.56 9.50 6.13
N HIS A 91 -20.30 9.05 6.17
CA HIS A 91 -19.19 9.54 5.34
C HIS A 91 -18.79 8.57 4.23
N VAL A 92 -19.41 7.38 4.16
CA VAL A 92 -19.06 6.36 3.17
C VAL A 92 -19.18 6.86 1.73
N PRO A 93 -20.24 7.59 1.33
CA PRO A 93 -20.34 8.13 -0.03
C PRO A 93 -19.18 9.07 -0.38
N GLU A 94 -18.86 10.01 0.51
CA GLU A 94 -17.78 11.01 0.32
C GLU A 94 -16.40 10.33 0.22
N VAL A 95 -16.14 9.32 1.06
CA VAL A 95 -14.87 8.59 1.03
C VAL A 95 -14.75 7.72 -0.22
N LYS A 96 -15.83 7.09 -0.69
CA LYS A 96 -15.81 6.33 -1.95
C LYS A 96 -15.51 7.23 -3.14
N GLU A 97 -16.17 8.39 -3.25
CA GLU A 97 -15.89 9.35 -4.31
C GLU A 97 -14.42 9.85 -4.28
N TYR A 98 -13.91 10.14 -3.08
CA TYR A 98 -12.50 10.46 -2.88
C TYR A 98 -11.55 9.36 -3.36
N LEU A 99 -11.86 8.09 -3.07
CA LEU A 99 -11.04 6.95 -3.46
C LEU A 99 -11.14 6.66 -4.96
N ASP A 100 -12.31 6.83 -5.57
CA ASP A 100 -12.50 6.64 -7.01
C ASP A 100 -11.67 7.65 -7.83
N ILE A 101 -11.48 8.87 -7.32
CA ILE A 101 -10.58 9.87 -7.91
C ILE A 101 -9.11 9.51 -7.65
N ARG A 102 -8.79 9.05 -6.43
CA ARG A 102 -7.42 8.73 -6.02
C ARG A 102 -6.86 7.48 -6.72
N GLU A 103 -7.71 6.53 -7.06
CA GLU A 103 -7.34 5.23 -7.63
C GLU A 103 -7.84 5.08 -9.09
N ILE A 104 -8.05 6.22 -9.77
CA ILE A 104 -8.72 6.37 -11.07
C ILE A 104 -8.14 5.50 -12.20
N ASN A 105 -6.89 5.05 -12.08
CA ASN A 105 -6.20 4.29 -13.13
C ASN A 105 -6.36 2.77 -13.02
N GLY A 106 -7.61 2.30 -12.85
CA GLY A 106 -7.96 0.89 -13.05
C GLY A 106 -7.74 -0.02 -11.83
N TYR A 107 -7.73 0.53 -10.62
CA TYR A 107 -7.82 -0.31 -9.43
C TYR A 107 -9.23 -0.91 -9.31
N SER A 108 -9.30 -2.22 -9.12
CA SER A 108 -10.54 -2.96 -8.87
C SER A 108 -10.82 -3.08 -7.38
N ILE A 109 -12.08 -2.99 -7.00
CA ILE A 109 -12.51 -3.14 -5.60
C ILE A 109 -12.66 -4.64 -5.27
N GLN A 110 -12.04 -5.07 -4.17
CA GLN A 110 -12.25 -6.39 -3.57
C GLN A 110 -12.61 -6.26 -2.08
N TYR A 111 -13.22 -7.30 -1.50
CA TYR A 111 -13.41 -7.42 -0.07
C TYR A 111 -12.62 -8.60 0.48
N VAL A 112 -11.76 -8.35 1.46
CA VAL A 112 -10.82 -9.32 2.01
C VAL A 112 -10.97 -9.43 3.53
N PRO A 113 -10.71 -10.61 4.12
CA PRO A 113 -10.60 -10.74 5.56
C PRO A 113 -9.32 -10.03 6.04
N PHE A 114 -9.49 -9.08 6.95
CA PHE A 114 -8.40 -8.40 7.64
C PHE A 114 -8.28 -8.94 9.06
N HIS A 115 -7.05 -9.21 9.47
CA HIS A 115 -6.70 -9.70 10.80
C HIS A 115 -6.05 -8.55 11.58
N PRO A 116 -6.76 -7.95 12.56
CA PRO A 116 -6.20 -6.92 13.40
C PRO A 116 -4.98 -7.43 14.15
N GLN A 117 -3.93 -6.61 14.25
CA GLN A 117 -2.88 -6.87 15.20
C GLN A 117 -3.46 -6.71 16.61
N PRO A 118 -3.26 -7.70 17.51
CA PRO A 118 -3.66 -7.55 18.89
C PRO A 118 -2.98 -6.31 19.49
N PRO A 119 -3.67 -5.53 20.34
CA PRO A 119 -3.03 -4.44 21.05
C PRO A 119 -1.79 -4.97 21.75
N SER A 120 -0.64 -4.34 21.50
CA SER A 120 0.54 -4.63 22.31
C SER A 120 0.20 -4.27 23.76
N PRO A 121 0.58 -5.08 24.76
CA PRO A 121 0.43 -4.71 26.16
C PRO A 121 1.39 -3.55 26.46
N THR A 122 1.03 -2.34 26.03
CA THR A 122 1.66 -1.11 26.50
C THR A 122 1.04 -0.75 27.83
N HIS A 123 1.89 -0.30 28.76
CA HIS A 123 1.50 0.26 30.06
C HIS A 123 0.77 1.61 29.89
N SER A 124 -0.36 1.62 29.20
CA SER A 124 -1.23 2.79 29.04
C SER A 124 -2.61 2.42 29.56
N ASP A 125 -3.03 3.10 30.63
CA ASP A 125 -4.38 3.02 31.24
C ASP A 125 -5.49 3.59 30.32
N GLU A 126 -5.18 3.89 29.07
CA GLU A 126 -6.15 4.35 28.07
C GLU A 126 -7.01 3.16 27.61
N PRO A 127 -8.34 3.29 27.60
CA PRO A 127 -9.20 2.24 27.09
C PRO A 127 -8.86 1.98 25.62
N SER A 128 -8.43 0.75 25.32
CA SER A 128 -8.27 0.30 23.94
C SER A 128 -9.60 0.53 23.22
N PRO A 129 -9.62 1.17 22.03
CA PRO A 129 -10.84 1.28 21.25
C PRO A 129 -11.42 -0.11 21.06
N PHE A 130 -12.76 -0.23 21.15
CA PHE A 130 -13.44 -1.51 20.97
C PHE A 130 -13.25 -1.97 19.53
N LEU A 131 -12.25 -2.82 19.32
CA LEU A 131 -12.02 -3.48 18.04
C LEU A 131 -13.00 -4.64 17.93
N PRO A 132 -13.58 -4.87 16.73
CA PRO A 132 -14.30 -6.10 16.47
C PRO A 132 -13.45 -7.31 16.86
N GLN A 133 -14.02 -8.26 17.60
CA GLN A 133 -13.35 -9.52 17.87
C GLN A 133 -13.35 -10.37 16.60
N GLY A 134 -12.16 -10.75 16.12
CA GLY A 134 -11.99 -11.59 14.94
C GLY A 134 -11.67 -10.81 13.67
N GLU A 135 -11.95 -11.43 12.53
CA GLU A 135 -11.68 -10.87 11.21
C GLU A 135 -12.63 -9.72 10.87
N ILE A 136 -12.10 -8.68 10.22
CA ILE A 136 -12.86 -7.54 9.73
C ILE A 136 -12.91 -7.64 8.21
N LYS A 137 -14.11 -7.65 7.62
CA LYS A 137 -14.25 -7.59 6.16
C LYS A 137 -13.89 -6.19 5.67
N CYS A 138 -12.76 -6.05 5.00
CA CYS A 138 -12.26 -4.76 4.49
C CYS A 138 -12.39 -4.66 2.98
N LEU A 139 -12.80 -3.50 2.49
CA LEU A 139 -12.65 -3.06 1.11
C LEU A 139 -11.17 -2.77 0.83
N VAL A 140 -10.66 -3.21 -0.32
CA VAL A 140 -9.31 -2.94 -0.81
C VAL A 140 -9.35 -2.62 -2.31
N TYR A 141 -8.56 -1.64 -2.73
CA TYR A 141 -8.37 -1.28 -4.14
C TYR A 141 -7.13 -1.99 -4.70
N ILE A 142 -7.26 -2.84 -5.73
CA ILE A 142 -6.17 -3.66 -6.27
C ILE A 142 -6.00 -3.42 -7.79
N GLY A 143 -4.78 -3.09 -8.21
CA GLY A 143 -4.41 -3.04 -9.63
C GLY A 143 -4.21 -4.46 -10.12
N LEU A 144 -5.28 -5.03 -10.70
CA LEU A 144 -5.29 -6.41 -11.18
C LEU A 144 -4.38 -6.60 -12.40
N PRO A 145 -3.95 -7.84 -12.71
CA PRO A 145 -3.06 -8.12 -13.85
C PRO A 145 -3.62 -7.75 -15.23
N ASP A 146 -4.94 -7.64 -15.36
CA ASP A 146 -5.63 -7.19 -16.58
C ASP A 146 -5.65 -5.65 -16.72
N ASN A 147 -5.21 -4.93 -15.69
CA ASN A 147 -5.03 -3.48 -15.74
C ASN A 147 -3.87 -3.13 -16.71
N PRO A 148 -4.07 -2.23 -17.69
CA PRO A 148 -3.01 -1.78 -18.60
C PRO A 148 -1.75 -1.23 -17.92
N GLN A 149 -1.88 -0.74 -16.69
CA GLN A 149 -0.78 -0.23 -15.87
C GLN A 149 -0.08 -1.31 -15.03
N PHE A 150 -0.53 -2.57 -15.07
CA PHE A 150 0.19 -3.69 -14.48
C PHE A 150 1.37 -4.08 -15.35
N LEU A 151 2.59 -3.93 -14.80
CA LEU A 151 3.84 -4.16 -15.52
C LEU A 151 4.44 -5.54 -15.25
N GLY A 152 3.96 -6.23 -14.22
CA GLY A 152 4.47 -7.54 -13.81
C GLY A 152 5.90 -7.52 -13.26
N PRO A 153 6.55 -8.70 -13.20
CA PRO A 153 7.90 -8.85 -12.66
C PRO A 153 8.93 -7.94 -13.34
N GLN A 154 9.74 -7.28 -12.51
CA GLN A 154 10.78 -6.36 -12.94
C GLN A 154 12.09 -6.70 -12.22
N ASP A 155 13.22 -6.43 -12.89
CA ASP A 155 14.53 -6.48 -12.24
C ASP A 155 14.59 -5.45 -11.10
N PRO A 156 14.90 -5.85 -9.84
CA PRO A 156 14.88 -4.93 -8.71
C PRO A 156 15.88 -3.78 -8.82
N GLN A 157 17.01 -3.97 -9.51
CA GLN A 157 18.00 -2.91 -9.68
C GLN A 157 17.52 -1.88 -10.71
N ALA A 158 17.06 -2.33 -11.87
CA ALA A 158 16.48 -1.45 -12.88
C ALA A 158 15.23 -0.72 -12.35
N LEU A 159 14.40 -1.40 -11.56
CA LEU A 159 13.24 -0.82 -10.91
C LEU A 159 13.64 0.27 -9.90
N ALA A 160 14.68 0.04 -9.10
CA ALA A 160 15.19 1.06 -8.17
C ALA A 160 15.75 2.29 -8.90
N GLU A 161 16.48 2.10 -9.99
CA GLU A 161 16.98 3.20 -10.83
C GLU A 161 15.83 4.00 -11.42
N HIS A 162 14.83 3.32 -11.98
CA HIS A 162 13.60 3.94 -12.49
C HIS A 162 12.86 4.75 -11.40
N ILE A 163 12.73 4.21 -10.19
CA ILE A 163 12.07 4.89 -9.06
C ILE A 163 12.85 6.15 -8.65
N VAL A 164 14.18 6.13 -8.66
CA VAL A 164 14.99 7.32 -8.34
C VAL A 164 14.83 8.41 -9.40
N ASP A 165 14.67 8.04 -10.67
CA ASP A 165 14.53 8.98 -11.79
C ASP A 165 13.09 9.51 -11.99
N SER A 166 12.09 8.88 -11.38
CA SER A 166 10.68 9.19 -11.60
C SER A 166 10.16 10.29 -10.65
N ARG A 167 9.36 11.20 -11.21
CA ARG A 167 8.66 12.27 -10.47
C ARG A 167 7.33 12.58 -11.13
N GLY A 168 6.30 12.79 -10.31
CA GLY A 168 4.99 13.22 -10.77
C GLY A 168 4.41 14.39 -9.95
N PRO A 169 3.14 14.74 -10.19
CA PRO A 169 2.43 15.81 -9.47
C PRO A 169 2.43 15.66 -7.94
N SER A 170 2.51 14.42 -7.43
CA SER A 170 2.54 14.12 -6.00
C SER A 170 3.97 14.03 -5.41
N GLY A 171 5.00 14.41 -6.17
CA GLY A 171 6.39 14.43 -5.74
C GLY A 171 7.26 13.32 -6.36
N GLU A 172 8.45 13.13 -5.81
CA GLU A 172 9.40 12.13 -6.28
C GLU A 172 8.88 10.71 -6.01
N ASN A 173 9.19 9.75 -6.87
CA ASN A 173 8.72 8.39 -6.69
C ASN A 173 9.47 7.68 -5.55
N LYS A 174 10.77 7.96 -5.34
CA LYS A 174 11.53 7.44 -4.20
C LYS A 174 10.92 7.83 -2.85
N ASP A 175 10.33 9.02 -2.72
CA ASP A 175 9.65 9.45 -1.49
C ASP A 175 8.47 8.54 -1.13
N TYR A 176 7.73 8.07 -2.14
CA TYR A 176 6.66 7.09 -1.93
C TYR A 176 7.23 5.80 -1.33
N LEU A 177 8.33 5.29 -1.91
CA LEU A 177 8.95 4.06 -1.46
C LEU A 177 9.51 4.19 -0.04
N TYR A 178 10.16 5.30 0.28
CA TYR A 178 10.71 5.53 1.62
C TYR A 178 9.63 5.73 2.67
N GLN A 179 8.55 6.46 2.35
CA GLN A 179 7.40 6.60 3.24
C GLN A 179 6.72 5.25 3.48
N LEU A 180 6.63 4.39 2.45
CA LEU A 180 6.08 3.05 2.61
C LEU A 180 6.96 2.15 3.48
N ASP A 181 8.27 2.12 3.22
CA ASP A 181 9.26 1.35 3.98
C ASP A 181 9.24 1.74 5.46
N GLU A 182 9.24 3.04 5.77
CA GLU A 182 9.14 3.54 7.15
C GLU A 182 7.79 3.20 7.78
N ALA A 183 6.68 3.46 7.08
CA ALA A 183 5.34 3.24 7.61
C ALA A 183 5.09 1.76 7.90
N LEU A 184 5.59 0.84 7.06
CA LEU A 184 5.53 -0.59 7.31
C LEU A 184 6.28 -0.98 8.58
N ARG A 185 7.52 -0.50 8.75
CA ARG A 185 8.31 -0.76 9.96
C ARG A 185 7.66 -0.20 11.24
N GLY A 186 6.80 0.80 11.10
CA GLY A 186 6.03 1.40 12.20
C GLY A 186 4.73 0.67 12.58
N LEU A 187 4.25 -0.30 11.79
CA LEU A 187 2.99 -1.02 12.10
C LEU A 187 3.19 -2.09 13.19
N SER A 188 4.22 -2.92 13.03
CA SER A 188 4.52 -4.08 13.88
C SER A 188 6.00 -4.44 13.80
N ARG A 189 6.47 -5.34 14.68
CA ARG A 189 7.79 -5.96 14.53
C ARG A 189 7.86 -6.88 13.30
N ASP A 190 6.73 -7.48 12.93
CA ASP A 190 6.62 -8.48 11.86
C ASP A 190 6.11 -7.90 10.54
N SER A 191 5.92 -6.58 10.46
CA SER A 191 5.33 -5.91 9.28
C SER A 191 6.34 -5.46 8.22
N GLY A 192 7.61 -5.83 8.39
CA GLY A 192 8.61 -5.65 7.35
C GLY A 192 8.25 -6.40 6.06
N ASP A 193 8.61 -5.81 4.93
CA ASP A 193 8.39 -6.39 3.60
C ASP A 193 9.73 -6.39 2.85
N GLU A 194 10.21 -7.59 2.47
CA GLU A 194 11.51 -7.79 1.83
C GLU A 194 11.61 -7.03 0.49
N HIS A 195 10.56 -7.05 -0.32
CA HIS A 195 10.55 -6.36 -1.61
C HIS A 195 10.67 -4.84 -1.43
N VAL A 196 9.89 -4.28 -0.50
CA VAL A 196 9.90 -2.84 -0.21
C VAL A 196 11.25 -2.40 0.37
N SER A 197 11.76 -3.14 1.36
CA SER A 197 13.02 -2.80 2.03
C SER A 197 14.24 -2.98 1.12
N ASP A 198 14.26 -3.99 0.26
CA ASP A 198 15.30 -4.19 -0.76
C ASP A 198 15.32 -3.06 -1.79
N LEU A 199 14.15 -2.69 -2.34
CA LEU A 199 14.05 -1.56 -3.26
C LEU A 199 14.50 -0.26 -2.59
N ALA A 200 14.09 -0.01 -1.35
CA ALA A 200 14.47 1.20 -0.62
C ALA A 200 16.00 1.28 -0.42
N ARG A 201 16.63 0.14 -0.08
CA ARG A 201 18.10 0.03 0.02
C ARG A 201 18.77 0.34 -1.32
N ARG A 202 18.32 -0.29 -2.41
CA ARG A 202 18.87 -0.08 -3.76
C ARG A 202 18.73 1.38 -4.24
N CYS A 203 17.59 2.02 -3.97
CA CYS A 203 17.39 3.43 -4.31
C CYS A 203 18.41 4.32 -3.59
N ARG A 204 18.64 4.10 -2.28
CA ARG A 204 19.65 4.85 -1.50
C ARG A 204 21.07 4.61 -2.05
N GLU A 205 21.37 3.40 -2.52
CA GLU A 205 22.65 3.09 -3.16
C GLU A 205 22.81 3.79 -4.53
N VAL A 206 21.74 3.88 -5.33
CA VAL A 206 21.72 4.65 -6.58
C VAL A 206 22.00 6.13 -6.32
N GLU A 207 21.31 6.73 -5.34
CA GLU A 207 21.52 8.13 -4.95
C GLU A 207 22.95 8.39 -4.47
N ALA A 208 23.49 7.51 -3.61
CA ALA A 208 24.85 7.64 -3.09
C ALA A 208 25.93 7.52 -4.18
N ARG A 209 25.69 6.70 -5.22
CA ARG A 209 26.59 6.62 -6.39
C ARG A 209 26.58 7.90 -7.20
N ARG A 210 25.41 8.52 -7.38
CA ARG A 210 25.24 9.74 -8.19
C ARG A 210 25.78 10.98 -7.49
N GLY A 211 25.52 11.14 -6.19
CA GLY A 211 26.08 12.25 -5.41
C GLY A 211 27.61 12.29 -5.39
N LYS A 212 28.28 11.14 -5.49
CA LYS A 212 29.75 11.05 -5.62
C LYS A 212 30.28 11.33 -7.04
N GLY A 213 29.41 11.29 -8.05
CA GLY A 213 29.74 11.58 -9.44
C GLY A 213 29.71 13.08 -9.77
N ASP A 214 28.81 13.83 -9.12
CA ASP A 214 28.66 15.28 -9.31
C ASP A 214 29.72 16.12 -8.54
N GLU A 215 30.47 15.49 -7.63
CA GLU A 215 31.58 16.11 -6.88
C GLU A 215 32.97 15.96 -7.56
N ARG A 216 33.04 15.44 -8.80
CA ARG A 216 34.29 15.24 -9.55
C ARG A 216 34.44 16.12 -10.77
#